data_AF-A0A226DSE8-F1
#
_entry.id   AF-A0A226DSE8-F1
#
_cell.length_a   1.000
_cell.length_b   1.000
_cell.length_c   1.000
_cell.angle_alpha   90.00
_cell.angle_beta   90.00
_cell.angle_gamma   90.00
#
_symmetry.space_group_name_H-M   'P 1'
#
loop_
_entity.id
_entity.type
_entity.pdbx_description
1 polymer ?
#
loop_
_entity_poly.entity_id
_entity_poly.type
_entity_poly.pdbx_seq_one_letter_code
_entity_poly.pdbx_strand_id
1 'polypeptide(L)'
;MSDSYSDDGSDDERYVFEMKSEKYLKAVGNFNRDVASFEAIIPDLVHLSNKERGQYVAENYQPYLFGLHDRPKRVKMGIVLGNIDELKTICRGLTVGWRLWPDCWAGLMMMLDYLADHTLTPDIKRLDPDFLQVIKEIGKNEDWSNNVVGPDLASQAKHILSLYNLPAGYKKKVTLIDPWIISMCMGLPLSAKEFEHTHHKICDGVGCLEVETDTVKFKHCAKCKKAFYHAKECQSKAWRAGHKKVCTSS
;
A
#
# COMPACT_ATOMS: atom_id res chain seq x y z
N MET A 1 -3.93 17.68 -45.95
CA MET A 1 -3.81 18.68 -44.87
C MET A 1 -4.63 18.13 -43.72
N SER A 2 -3.94 17.60 -42.71
CA SER A 2 -4.54 17.00 -41.52
C SER A 2 -4.36 18.00 -40.39
N ASP A 3 -5.45 18.68 -40.04
CA ASP A 3 -5.48 19.65 -38.95
C ASP A 3 -5.29 18.92 -37.62
N SER A 4 -4.10 19.06 -37.03
CA SER A 4 -3.84 18.62 -35.68
C SER A 4 -4.51 19.60 -34.73
N TYR A 5 -5.69 19.24 -34.21
CA TYR A 5 -6.26 19.89 -33.04
C TYR A 5 -5.34 19.58 -31.85
N SER A 6 -4.49 20.54 -31.52
CA SER A 6 -3.80 20.60 -30.23
C SER A 6 -4.86 20.86 -29.16
N ASP A 7 -5.23 19.78 -28.48
CA ASP A 7 -6.07 19.76 -27.28
C ASP A 7 -5.29 20.45 -26.15
N ASP A 8 -5.31 21.78 -26.16
CA ASP A 8 -4.87 22.60 -25.03
C ASP A 8 -5.85 22.31 -23.88
N GLY A 9 -5.41 21.46 -22.94
CA GLY A 9 -6.20 21.10 -21.77
C GLY A 9 -6.81 22.35 -21.15
N SER A 10 -8.13 22.35 -21.02
CA SER A 10 -8.90 23.55 -20.64
C SER A 10 -8.37 24.16 -19.34
N ASP A 11 -8.34 25.48 -19.26
CA ASP A 11 -7.87 26.24 -18.07
C ASP A 11 -8.51 25.75 -16.75
N ASP A 12 -9.72 25.19 -16.84
CA ASP A 12 -10.44 24.57 -15.72
C ASP A 12 -9.71 23.36 -15.12
N GLU A 13 -9.10 22.50 -15.93
CA GLU A 13 -8.37 21.32 -15.44
C GLU A 13 -7.10 21.72 -14.69
N ARG A 14 -6.40 22.74 -15.20
CA ARG A 14 -5.22 23.31 -14.55
C ARG A 14 -5.58 23.95 -13.21
N TYR A 15 -6.66 24.73 -13.18
CA TYR A 15 -7.13 25.36 -11.96
C TYR A 15 -7.53 24.32 -10.88
N VAL A 16 -8.25 23.26 -11.28
CA VAL A 16 -8.62 22.16 -10.36
C VAL A 16 -7.38 21.43 -9.84
N PHE A 17 -6.35 21.24 -10.68
CA PHE A 17 -5.07 20.65 -10.25
C PHE A 17 -4.35 21.52 -9.22
N GLU A 18 -4.27 22.83 -9.46
CA GLU A 18 -3.61 23.79 -8.57
C GLU A 18 -4.32 23.86 -7.20
N MET A 19 -5.65 23.98 -7.18
CA MET A 19 -6.42 23.99 -5.93
C MET A 19 -6.26 22.70 -5.11
N LYS A 20 -6.31 21.53 -5.77
CA LYS A 20 -6.10 20.24 -5.09
C LYS A 20 -4.68 20.13 -4.54
N SER A 21 -3.70 20.65 -5.27
CA SER A 21 -2.31 20.66 -4.84
C SER A 21 -2.12 21.51 -3.58
N GLU A 22 -2.72 22.69 -3.49
CA GLU A 22 -2.62 23.54 -2.29
C GLU A 22 -3.21 22.85 -1.06
N LYS A 23 -4.42 22.30 -1.17
CA LYS A 23 -5.08 21.57 -0.09
C LYS A 23 -4.23 20.38 0.38
N TYR A 24 -3.71 19.61 -0.57
CA TYR A 24 -2.83 18.48 -0.30
C TYR A 24 -1.53 18.91 0.39
N LEU A 25 -0.84 19.94 -0.11
CA LEU A 25 0.40 20.44 0.48
C LEU A 25 0.19 20.89 1.93
N LYS A 26 -0.93 21.57 2.22
CA LYS A 26 -1.31 21.91 3.59
C LYS A 26 -1.50 20.66 4.46
N ALA A 27 -2.13 19.62 3.93
CA ALA A 27 -2.30 18.36 4.63
C ALA A 27 -0.96 17.66 4.93
N VAL A 28 -0.03 17.63 3.95
CA VAL A 28 1.33 17.10 4.13
C VAL A 28 2.07 17.85 5.24
N GLY A 29 2.04 19.19 5.21
CA GLY A 29 2.69 20.02 6.23
C GLY A 29 2.13 19.78 7.63
N ASN A 30 0.81 19.70 7.76
CA ASN A 30 0.15 19.38 9.03
C ASN A 30 0.53 17.99 9.53
N PHE A 31 0.44 16.97 8.67
CA PHE A 31 0.78 15.61 9.05
C PHE A 31 2.24 15.48 9.47
N ASN A 32 3.18 16.05 8.71
CA ASN A 32 4.61 15.98 9.02
C ASN A 32 4.95 16.61 10.39
N ARG A 33 4.22 17.66 10.79
CA ARG A 33 4.35 18.28 12.11
C ARG A 33 3.84 17.38 13.22
N ASP A 34 2.70 16.72 13.01
CA ASP A 34 1.93 16.08 14.08
C ASP A 34 2.19 14.56 14.19
N VAL A 35 2.79 13.92 13.17
CA VAL A 35 3.04 12.46 13.09
C VAL A 35 3.86 11.90 14.27
N ALA A 36 4.82 12.66 14.79
CA ALA A 36 5.64 12.22 15.92
C ALA A 36 4.80 12.02 17.20
N SER A 37 3.76 12.85 17.39
CA SER A 37 2.84 12.70 18.51
C SER A 37 2.02 11.41 18.38
N PHE A 38 1.59 11.05 17.16
CA PHE A 38 0.89 9.78 16.93
C PHE A 38 1.80 8.57 17.15
N GLU A 39 3.09 8.65 16.81
CA GLU A 39 4.05 7.59 17.11
C GLU A 39 4.21 7.38 18.62
N ALA A 40 4.31 8.48 19.37
CA ALA A 40 4.55 8.45 20.81
C ALA A 40 3.45 7.73 21.60
N ILE A 41 2.19 7.78 21.13
CA ILE A 41 1.05 7.17 21.83
C ILE A 41 0.78 5.71 21.45
N ILE A 42 1.45 5.16 20.42
CA ILE A 42 1.23 3.78 19.99
C ILE A 42 1.32 2.79 21.16
N PRO A 43 2.32 2.85 22.06
CA PRO A 43 2.43 1.93 23.18
C PRO A 43 1.22 1.97 24.13
N ASP A 44 0.60 3.13 24.30
CA ASP A 44 -0.56 3.28 25.19
C ASP A 44 -1.82 2.76 24.50
N LEU A 45 -1.99 3.05 23.20
CA LEU A 45 -3.18 2.65 22.45
C LEU A 45 -3.28 1.15 22.23
N VAL A 46 -2.17 0.41 22.11
CA VAL A 46 -2.23 -1.05 21.89
C VAL A 46 -2.87 -1.81 23.06
N HIS A 47 -2.98 -1.18 24.24
CA HIS A 47 -3.63 -1.75 25.41
C HIS A 47 -5.14 -1.46 25.50
N LEU A 48 -5.66 -0.56 24.67
CA LEU A 48 -7.07 -0.25 24.61
C LEU A 48 -7.84 -1.35 23.85
N SER A 49 -9.15 -1.44 24.09
CA SER A 49 -10.01 -2.31 23.30
C SER A 49 -10.03 -1.89 21.83
N ASN A 50 -10.41 -2.80 20.94
CA ASN A 50 -10.60 -2.44 19.53
C ASN A 50 -11.58 -1.25 19.44
N LYS A 51 -12.76 -1.30 20.04
CA LYS A 51 -13.71 -0.16 19.93
C LYS A 51 -13.08 1.21 20.26
N GLU A 52 -12.29 1.31 21.33
CA GLU A 52 -11.66 2.56 21.77
C GLU A 52 -10.55 3.03 20.83
N ARG A 53 -9.66 2.14 20.38
CA ARG A 53 -8.60 2.53 19.43
C ARG A 53 -9.21 2.97 18.10
N GLY A 54 -10.32 2.35 17.67
CA GLY A 54 -10.97 2.64 16.40
C GLY A 54 -11.60 4.02 16.42
N GLN A 55 -12.25 4.34 17.54
CA GLN A 55 -12.75 5.69 17.80
C GLN A 55 -11.61 6.72 17.80
N TYR A 56 -10.54 6.45 18.54
CA TYR A 56 -9.38 7.35 18.59
C TYR A 56 -8.83 7.64 17.19
N VAL A 57 -8.62 6.58 16.39
CA VAL A 57 -8.07 6.68 15.05
C VAL A 57 -9.03 7.41 14.11
N ALA A 58 -10.32 7.13 14.17
CA ALA A 58 -11.33 7.81 13.36
C ALA A 58 -11.38 9.32 13.64
N GLU A 59 -11.33 9.72 14.91
CA GLU A 59 -11.46 11.12 15.33
C GLU A 59 -10.16 11.91 15.13
N ASN A 60 -9.00 11.31 15.40
CA ASN A 60 -7.74 12.04 15.52
C ASN A 60 -6.79 11.80 14.35
N TYR A 61 -6.77 10.61 13.77
CA TYR A 61 -5.75 10.23 12.79
C TYR A 61 -6.30 10.18 11.34
N GLN A 62 -7.56 9.79 11.15
CA GLN A 62 -8.19 9.63 9.83
C GLN A 62 -8.21 10.89 8.98
N PRO A 63 -8.51 12.07 9.55
CA PRO A 63 -8.53 13.29 8.77
C PRO A 63 -7.19 13.58 8.09
N TYR A 64 -6.08 13.17 8.70
CA TYR A 64 -4.75 13.33 8.09
C TYR A 64 -4.57 12.43 6.87
N LEU A 65 -4.93 11.14 6.97
CA LEU A 65 -4.80 10.22 5.84
C LEU A 65 -5.71 10.62 4.67
N PHE A 66 -6.92 11.11 4.95
CA PHE A 66 -7.80 11.67 3.92
C PHE A 66 -7.18 12.88 3.23
N GLY A 67 -6.57 13.79 4.00
CA GLY A 67 -5.84 14.92 3.42
C GLY A 67 -4.64 14.49 2.56
N LEU A 68 -3.94 13.41 2.94
CA LEU A 68 -2.83 12.85 2.15
C LEU A 68 -3.31 12.13 0.88
N HIS A 69 -4.47 11.49 0.91
CA HIS A 69 -5.04 10.78 -0.24
C HIS A 69 -5.43 11.72 -1.37
N ASP A 70 -5.77 12.97 -1.06
CA ASP A 70 -6.12 14.01 -2.04
C ASP A 70 -4.95 14.42 -2.96
N ARG A 71 -3.77 13.77 -2.82
CA ARG A 71 -2.60 13.96 -3.66
C ARG A 71 -2.93 13.83 -5.15
N PRO A 72 -2.47 14.74 -6.03
CA PRO A 72 -2.61 14.58 -7.46
C PRO A 72 -2.02 13.26 -7.99
N LYS A 73 -2.82 12.51 -8.76
CA LYS A 73 -2.46 11.16 -9.24
C LYS A 73 -1.33 11.23 -10.28
N ARG A 74 -0.46 10.21 -10.32
CA ARG A 74 0.60 10.03 -11.33
C ARG A 74 1.60 11.19 -11.43
N VAL A 75 1.71 12.00 -10.39
CA VAL A 75 2.75 13.02 -10.24
C VAL A 75 3.93 12.43 -9.47
N LYS A 76 5.16 12.75 -9.88
CA LYS A 76 6.38 12.29 -9.20
C LYS A 76 6.44 12.81 -7.77
N MET A 77 6.79 11.97 -6.81
CA MET A 77 6.98 12.36 -5.42
C MET A 77 8.33 13.02 -5.18
N GLY A 78 8.35 14.13 -4.45
CA GLY A 78 9.53 14.98 -4.31
C GLY A 78 9.69 15.64 -2.94
N ILE A 79 10.55 16.65 -2.92
CA ILE A 79 10.67 17.56 -1.78
C ILE A 79 9.62 18.65 -1.94
N VAL A 80 8.78 18.82 -0.93
CA VAL A 80 7.72 19.82 -0.88
C VAL A 80 7.89 20.72 0.34
N LEU A 81 7.26 21.90 0.33
CA LEU A 81 7.32 22.85 1.45
C LEU A 81 8.75 23.16 1.96
N GLY A 82 9.71 23.21 1.04
CA GLY A 82 11.10 23.57 1.31
C GLY A 82 12.00 22.42 1.77
N ASN A 83 11.50 21.46 2.54
CA ASN A 83 12.34 20.38 3.09
C ASN A 83 11.60 19.08 3.45
N ILE A 84 10.32 18.94 3.12
CA ILE A 84 9.55 17.74 3.46
C ILE A 84 9.68 16.73 2.32
N ASP A 85 10.23 15.55 2.59
CA ASP A 85 10.18 14.41 1.67
C ASP A 85 8.77 13.82 1.69
N GLU A 86 8.03 14.06 0.62
CA GLU A 86 6.63 13.69 0.45
C GLU A 86 6.43 12.17 0.54
N LEU A 87 7.27 11.39 -0.15
CA LEU A 87 7.18 9.93 -0.16
C LEU A 87 7.45 9.38 1.25
N LYS A 88 8.51 9.87 1.91
CA LYS A 88 8.83 9.47 3.28
C LYS A 88 7.71 9.80 4.26
N THR A 89 7.06 10.94 4.06
CA THR A 89 5.92 11.38 4.88
C THR A 89 4.73 10.44 4.71
N ILE A 90 4.39 10.05 3.47
CA ILE A 90 3.33 9.06 3.18
C ILE A 90 3.66 7.69 3.78
N CYS A 91 4.88 7.19 3.57
CA CYS A 91 5.33 5.92 4.15
C CYS A 91 5.20 5.92 5.68
N ARG A 92 5.66 6.99 6.33
CA ARG A 92 5.53 7.16 7.78
C ARG A 92 4.07 7.15 8.23
N GLY A 93 3.18 7.85 7.50
CA GLY A 93 1.75 7.86 7.82
C GLY A 93 1.06 6.51 7.67
N LEU A 94 1.43 5.75 6.67
CA LEU A 94 0.96 4.37 6.50
C LEU A 94 1.49 3.45 7.60
N THR A 95 2.78 3.57 7.97
CA THR A 95 3.35 2.82 9.10
C THR A 95 2.62 3.12 10.39
N VAL A 96 2.49 4.40 10.74
CA VAL A 96 1.81 4.81 11.98
C VAL A 96 0.37 4.35 11.97
N GLY A 97 -0.35 4.51 10.85
CA GLY A 97 -1.72 4.03 10.71
C GLY A 97 -1.87 2.53 10.95
N TRP A 98 -0.96 1.72 10.37
CA TRP A 98 -0.93 0.27 10.59
C TRP A 98 -0.69 -0.10 12.06
N ARG A 99 0.22 0.61 12.74
CA ARG A 99 0.54 0.34 14.15
C ARG A 99 -0.57 0.80 15.10
N LEU A 100 -1.21 1.94 14.81
CA LEU A 100 -2.33 2.46 15.59
C LEU A 100 -3.55 1.54 15.52
N TRP A 101 -3.90 1.10 14.32
CA TRP A 101 -5.09 0.31 14.05
C TRP A 101 -4.92 -0.53 12.79
N PRO A 102 -4.47 -1.79 12.92
CA PRO A 102 -4.40 -2.68 11.76
C PRO A 102 -5.80 -3.08 11.28
N ASP A 103 -6.79 -3.12 12.17
CA ASP A 103 -8.08 -3.78 11.96
C ASP A 103 -9.13 -2.93 11.22
N CYS A 104 -8.80 -2.54 9.98
CA CYS A 104 -9.71 -1.92 9.02
C CYS A 104 -10.13 -0.49 9.36
N TRP A 105 -9.69 0.44 8.51
CA TRP A 105 -10.29 1.76 8.42
C TRP A 105 -9.97 2.41 7.08
N ALA A 106 -10.91 3.24 6.59
CA ALA A 106 -10.93 3.71 5.21
C ALA A 106 -9.69 4.53 4.82
N GLY A 107 -9.12 5.32 5.75
CA GLY A 107 -7.95 6.15 5.45
C GLY A 107 -6.71 5.33 5.06
N LEU A 108 -6.44 4.22 5.75
CA LEU A 108 -5.32 3.34 5.44
C LEU A 108 -5.50 2.64 4.09
N MET A 109 -6.71 2.15 3.82
CA MET A 109 -7.06 1.52 2.54
C MET A 109 -6.86 2.48 1.38
N MET A 110 -7.44 3.68 1.45
CA MET A 110 -7.33 4.70 0.42
C MET A 110 -5.87 5.07 0.12
N MET A 111 -5.03 5.17 1.15
CA MET A 111 -3.61 5.48 0.96
C MET A 111 -2.82 4.32 0.35
N LEU A 112 -3.16 3.06 0.66
CA LEU A 112 -2.57 1.90 0.00
C LEU A 112 -3.03 1.77 -1.45
N ASP A 113 -4.31 1.97 -1.73
CA ASP A 113 -4.85 2.06 -3.10
C ASP A 113 -4.10 3.13 -3.90
N TYR A 114 -3.92 4.31 -3.30
CA TYR A 114 -3.17 5.39 -3.93
C TYR A 114 -1.73 4.99 -4.26
N LEU A 115 -1.02 4.35 -3.31
CA LEU A 115 0.33 3.86 -3.58
C LEU A 115 0.36 2.80 -4.67
N ALA A 116 -0.58 1.87 -4.66
CA ALA A 116 -0.64 0.78 -5.63
C ALA A 116 -0.98 1.26 -7.05
N ASP A 117 -1.95 2.16 -7.19
CA ASP A 117 -2.57 2.46 -8.49
C ASP A 117 -2.20 3.83 -9.06
N HIS A 118 -1.73 4.76 -8.23
CA HIS A 118 -1.53 6.15 -8.62
C HIS A 118 -0.09 6.63 -8.45
N THR A 119 0.77 5.87 -7.78
CA THR A 119 2.18 6.22 -7.60
C THR A 119 3.02 5.69 -8.76
N LEU A 120 3.96 6.53 -9.23
CA LEU A 120 4.83 6.16 -10.33
C LEU A 120 5.81 5.07 -9.89
N THR A 121 6.10 4.10 -10.76
CA THR A 121 7.07 3.03 -10.47
C THR A 121 8.43 3.53 -9.98
N PRO A 122 9.02 4.62 -10.52
CA PRO A 122 10.26 5.18 -9.96
C PRO A 122 10.17 5.60 -8.49
N ASP A 123 9.00 6.04 -8.01
CA ASP A 123 8.79 6.39 -6.61
C ASP A 123 8.54 5.15 -5.75
N ILE A 124 7.83 4.14 -6.27
CA ILE A 124 7.74 2.82 -5.61
C ILE A 124 9.13 2.21 -5.38
N LYS A 125 10.05 2.37 -6.34
CA LYS A 125 11.44 1.89 -6.21
C LYS A 125 12.26 2.64 -5.16
N ARG A 126 11.78 3.78 -4.66
CA ARG A 126 12.41 4.59 -3.62
C ARG A 126 11.84 4.32 -2.22
N LEU A 127 10.88 3.40 -2.09
CA LEU A 127 10.29 3.06 -0.79
C LEU A 127 11.37 2.59 0.18
N ASP A 128 11.27 3.07 1.42
CA ASP A 128 12.20 2.74 2.50
C ASP A 128 12.14 1.24 2.84
N PRO A 129 13.29 0.56 3.09
CA PRO A 129 13.33 -0.85 3.47
C PRO A 129 12.48 -1.23 4.68
N ASP A 130 12.42 -0.38 5.71
CA ASP A 130 11.62 -0.60 6.91
C ASP A 130 10.12 -0.49 6.59
N PHE A 131 9.75 0.48 5.75
CA PHE A 131 8.38 0.59 5.25
C PHE A 131 7.97 -0.63 4.42
N LEU A 132 8.86 -1.17 3.59
CA LEU A 132 8.58 -2.39 2.83
C LEU A 132 8.33 -3.61 3.74
N GLN A 133 8.96 -3.68 4.92
CA GLN A 133 8.61 -4.70 5.91
C GLN A 133 7.18 -4.50 6.44
N VAL A 134 6.75 -3.26 6.68
CA VAL A 134 5.37 -2.96 7.07
C VAL A 134 4.38 -3.39 5.98
N ILE A 135 4.65 -3.06 4.72
CA ILE A 135 3.81 -3.53 3.60
C ILE A 135 3.75 -5.06 3.57
N LYS A 136 4.89 -5.74 3.77
CA LYS A 136 4.92 -7.20 3.88
C LYS A 136 4.06 -7.73 5.03
N GLU A 137 4.08 -7.09 6.20
CA GLU A 137 3.22 -7.48 7.31
C GLU A 137 1.73 -7.33 6.96
N ILE A 138 1.34 -6.20 6.36
CA ILE A 138 -0.04 -5.95 5.90
C ILE A 138 -0.47 -7.04 4.91
N GLY A 139 0.35 -7.32 3.91
CA GLY A 139 0.06 -8.32 2.88
C GLY A 139 0.02 -9.76 3.38
N LYS A 140 0.61 -10.05 4.55
CA LYS A 140 0.60 -11.36 5.19
C LYS A 140 -0.50 -11.53 6.23
N ASN A 141 -1.15 -10.45 6.65
CA ASN A 141 -2.24 -10.56 7.59
C ASN A 141 -3.43 -11.22 6.87
N GLU A 142 -3.83 -12.39 7.34
CA GLU A 142 -5.00 -13.15 6.84
C GLU A 142 -6.12 -13.17 7.90
N ASP A 143 -5.82 -12.82 9.16
CA ASP A 143 -6.73 -12.91 10.30
C ASP A 143 -7.41 -11.57 10.60
N TRP A 144 -8.13 -11.04 9.63
CA TRP A 144 -8.80 -9.75 9.77
C TRP A 144 -10.07 -9.86 10.61
N SER A 145 -10.23 -8.97 11.60
CA SER A 145 -11.49 -8.87 12.35
C SER A 145 -12.65 -8.34 11.48
N ASN A 146 -12.34 -7.60 10.42
CA ASN A 146 -13.30 -7.16 9.40
C ASN A 146 -13.00 -7.84 8.04
N ASN A 147 -13.90 -8.74 7.65
CA ASN A 147 -13.78 -9.52 6.41
C ASN A 147 -14.01 -8.73 5.12
N VAL A 148 -14.42 -7.46 5.21
CA VAL A 148 -14.68 -6.62 4.01
C VAL A 148 -13.41 -5.90 3.58
N VAL A 149 -12.83 -5.07 4.45
CA VAL A 149 -11.71 -4.18 4.09
C VAL A 149 -10.34 -4.84 4.26
N GLY A 150 -10.23 -5.79 5.18
CA GLY A 150 -8.95 -6.45 5.48
C GLY A 150 -8.31 -7.16 4.27
N PRO A 151 -9.05 -8.02 3.56
CA PRO A 151 -8.53 -8.68 2.36
C PRO A 151 -8.03 -7.72 1.29
N ASP A 152 -8.71 -6.57 1.10
CA ASP A 152 -8.32 -5.55 0.12
C ASP A 152 -7.00 -4.88 0.52
N LEU A 153 -6.81 -4.54 1.80
CA LEU A 153 -5.54 -4.04 2.32
C LEU A 153 -4.38 -5.00 2.03
N ALA A 154 -4.59 -6.30 2.30
CA ALA A 154 -3.58 -7.32 2.05
C ALA A 154 -3.26 -7.43 0.54
N SER A 155 -4.30 -7.37 -0.31
CA SER A 155 -4.17 -7.40 -1.76
C SER A 155 -3.35 -6.22 -2.30
N GLN A 156 -3.66 -5.00 -1.85
CA GLN A 156 -2.94 -3.80 -2.29
C GLN A 156 -1.50 -3.77 -1.80
N ALA A 157 -1.25 -4.23 -0.58
CA ALA A 157 0.11 -4.40 -0.08
C ALA A 157 0.93 -5.37 -0.96
N LYS A 158 0.34 -6.50 -1.39
CA LYS A 158 0.97 -7.43 -2.35
C LYS A 158 1.20 -6.79 -3.72
N HIS A 159 0.27 -5.95 -4.18
CA HIS A 159 0.43 -5.21 -5.44
C HIS A 159 1.63 -4.25 -5.36
N ILE A 160 1.76 -3.47 -4.28
CA ILE A 160 2.90 -2.57 -4.04
C ILE A 160 4.23 -3.35 -4.04
N LEU A 161 4.31 -4.50 -3.35
CA LEU A 161 5.52 -5.34 -3.35
C LEU A 161 5.83 -5.90 -4.74
N SER A 162 4.80 -6.31 -5.48
CA SER A 162 4.96 -6.80 -6.86
C SER A 162 5.53 -5.71 -7.76
N LEU A 163 4.98 -4.49 -7.68
CA LEU A 163 5.51 -3.31 -8.39
C LEU A 163 6.94 -2.99 -7.97
N TYR A 164 7.26 -3.11 -6.69
CA TYR A 164 8.60 -2.93 -6.15
C TYR A 164 9.60 -3.95 -6.70
N ASN A 165 9.19 -5.18 -7.02
CA ASN A 165 10.10 -6.21 -7.55
C ASN A 165 10.22 -6.19 -9.08
N LEU A 166 9.40 -5.42 -9.80
CA LEU A 166 9.47 -5.34 -11.27
C LEU A 166 10.85 -4.88 -11.76
N PRO A 167 11.40 -5.43 -12.86
CA PRO A 167 12.65 -4.95 -13.42
C PRO A 167 12.60 -3.46 -13.77
N ALA A 168 13.73 -2.76 -13.64
CA ALA A 168 13.85 -1.38 -14.08
C ALA A 168 13.49 -1.28 -15.58
N GLY A 169 12.64 -0.32 -15.95
CA GLY A 169 12.18 -0.14 -17.33
C GLY A 169 11.02 -1.04 -17.76
N TYR A 170 10.45 -1.84 -16.86
CA TYR A 170 9.18 -2.52 -17.14
C TYR A 170 8.09 -1.50 -17.50
N LYS A 171 7.57 -1.60 -18.72
CA LYS A 171 6.43 -0.79 -19.18
C LYS A 171 5.17 -1.62 -18.97
N LYS A 172 4.35 -1.25 -17.97
CA LYS A 172 3.00 -1.82 -17.83
C LYS A 172 2.28 -1.56 -19.14
N LYS A 173 1.74 -2.60 -19.78
CA LYS A 173 0.82 -2.42 -20.91
C LYS A 173 -0.38 -1.68 -20.33
N VAL A 174 -0.47 -0.37 -20.59
CA VAL A 174 -1.62 0.43 -20.21
C VAL A 174 -2.78 -0.08 -21.04
N THR A 175 -3.71 -0.81 -20.41
CA THR A 175 -5.02 -1.03 -21.01
C THR A 175 -5.71 0.33 -21.04
N LEU A 176 -6.14 0.75 -22.22
CA LEU A 176 -6.68 2.10 -22.49
C LEU A 176 -7.98 2.42 -21.74
N ILE A 177 -8.55 1.44 -21.04
CA ILE A 177 -9.83 1.59 -20.36
C ILE A 177 -9.62 1.13 -18.92
N ASP A 178 -9.83 2.05 -17.99
CA ASP A 178 -9.85 1.76 -16.56
C ASP A 178 -11.01 0.76 -16.30
N PRO A 179 -10.73 -0.45 -15.80
CA PRO A 179 -11.73 -1.47 -15.55
C PRO A 179 -12.85 -1.00 -14.61
N TRP A 180 -12.57 -0.03 -13.73
CA TRP A 180 -13.57 0.60 -12.89
C TRP A 180 -14.59 1.41 -13.71
N ILE A 181 -14.13 2.12 -14.75
CA ILE A 181 -15.01 2.85 -15.68
C ILE A 181 -15.89 1.87 -16.45
N ILE A 182 -15.36 0.73 -16.90
CA ILE A 182 -16.17 -0.32 -17.56
C ILE A 182 -17.22 -0.87 -16.60
N SER A 183 -16.84 -1.17 -15.36
CA SER A 183 -17.76 -1.72 -14.36
C SER A 183 -18.89 -0.73 -14.02
N MET A 184 -18.57 0.56 -13.84
CA MET A 184 -19.59 1.58 -13.62
C MET A 184 -20.50 1.79 -14.84
N CYS A 185 -19.95 1.85 -16.05
CA CYS A 185 -20.74 2.08 -17.27
C CYS A 185 -21.61 0.89 -17.68
N MET A 186 -21.18 -0.33 -17.37
CA MET A 186 -21.89 -1.55 -17.80
C MET A 186 -22.77 -2.17 -16.70
N GLY A 187 -22.84 -1.59 -15.50
CA GLY A 187 -23.62 -2.13 -14.38
C GLY A 187 -23.22 -3.55 -14.00
N LEU A 188 -22.01 -3.97 -14.42
CA LEU A 188 -21.46 -5.27 -14.10
C LEU A 188 -20.94 -5.21 -12.67
N PRO A 189 -21.25 -6.22 -11.82
CA PRO A 189 -20.61 -6.31 -10.52
C PRO A 189 -19.10 -6.24 -10.76
N LEU A 190 -18.41 -5.33 -10.05
CA LEU A 190 -16.95 -5.20 -10.09
C LEU A 190 -16.37 -6.60 -10.10
N SER A 191 -15.95 -7.06 -11.28
CA SER A 191 -15.62 -8.45 -11.48
C SER A 191 -14.34 -8.65 -10.69
N ALA A 192 -14.41 -9.42 -9.61
CA ALA A 192 -13.33 -9.81 -8.72
C ALA A 192 -12.10 -10.44 -9.43
N LYS A 193 -12.12 -10.55 -10.76
CA LYS A 193 -11.05 -11.12 -11.58
C LYS A 193 -9.75 -10.31 -11.63
N GLU A 194 -9.74 -9.02 -11.29
CA GLU A 194 -8.49 -8.23 -11.33
C GLU A 194 -7.88 -7.95 -9.94
N PHE A 195 -8.57 -8.32 -8.85
CA PHE A 195 -7.97 -8.45 -7.51
C PHE A 195 -7.31 -9.85 -7.32
N GLU A 196 -6.70 -10.37 -8.39
CA GLU A 196 -6.09 -11.71 -8.49
C GLU A 196 -4.90 -11.90 -7.53
N HIS A 197 -4.44 -10.82 -6.87
CA HIS A 197 -3.38 -10.86 -5.85
C HIS A 197 -3.83 -11.42 -4.50
N THR A 198 -5.13 -11.60 -4.27
CA THR A 198 -5.64 -12.15 -3.00
C THR A 198 -5.04 -13.53 -2.70
N HIS A 199 -4.86 -14.38 -3.71
CA HIS A 199 -4.33 -15.74 -3.55
C HIS A 199 -2.79 -15.82 -3.56
N HIS A 200 -2.10 -14.80 -4.06
CA HIS A 200 -0.63 -14.81 -4.10
C HIS A 200 -0.05 -14.74 -2.69
N LYS A 201 0.94 -15.60 -2.43
CA LYS A 201 1.64 -15.65 -1.15
C LYS A 201 2.89 -14.77 -1.17
N ILE A 202 3.21 -14.17 -0.03
CA ILE A 202 4.46 -13.44 0.17
C ILE A 202 5.50 -14.39 0.76
N CYS A 203 6.74 -14.31 0.30
CA CYS A 203 7.79 -15.19 0.77
C CYS A 203 8.09 -14.99 2.27
N ASP A 204 8.12 -16.08 3.03
CA ASP A 204 8.50 -16.13 4.45
C ASP A 204 10.01 -16.01 4.71
N GLY A 205 10.81 -15.78 3.66
CA GLY A 205 12.23 -15.46 3.81
C GLY A 205 12.44 -14.17 4.60
N VAL A 206 13.43 -14.15 5.49
CA VAL A 206 13.80 -12.96 6.26
C VAL A 206 14.24 -11.85 5.31
N GLY A 207 13.58 -10.69 5.36
CA GLY A 207 13.82 -9.55 4.47
C GLY A 207 13.44 -9.77 3.00
N CYS A 208 12.88 -10.93 2.65
CA CYS A 208 12.45 -11.21 1.28
C CYS A 208 11.12 -10.54 0.98
N LEU A 209 11.02 -9.81 -0.13
CA LEU A 209 9.82 -9.09 -0.54
C LEU A 209 9.11 -9.72 -1.74
N GLU A 210 9.57 -10.90 -2.19
CA GLU A 210 8.99 -11.60 -3.33
C GLU A 210 7.54 -12.03 -3.04
N VAL A 211 6.69 -11.81 -4.05
CA VAL A 211 5.28 -12.19 -4.07
C VAL A 211 5.08 -13.20 -5.18
N GLU A 212 4.29 -14.24 -4.92
CA GLU A 212 3.91 -15.19 -5.97
C GLU A 212 3.25 -14.49 -7.14
N THR A 213 3.38 -15.11 -8.31
CA THR A 213 2.66 -14.71 -9.52
C THR A 213 1.90 -15.93 -10.06
N ASP A 214 1.16 -15.74 -11.13
CA ASP A 214 0.52 -16.87 -11.82
C ASP A 214 1.53 -17.83 -12.43
N THR A 215 2.70 -17.31 -12.82
CA THR A 215 3.78 -18.08 -13.44
C THR A 215 4.77 -18.65 -12.43
N VAL A 216 4.89 -18.05 -11.24
CA VAL A 216 5.86 -18.45 -10.22
C VAL A 216 5.13 -18.75 -8.91
N LYS A 217 5.01 -20.04 -8.59
CA LYS A 217 4.47 -20.53 -7.32
C LYS A 217 5.60 -20.86 -6.35
N PHE A 218 5.44 -20.50 -5.08
CA PHE A 218 6.42 -20.73 -4.04
C PHE A 218 6.31 -22.15 -3.50
N LYS A 219 7.42 -22.64 -2.97
CA LYS A 219 7.46 -23.95 -2.32
C LYS A 219 7.05 -23.81 -0.86
N HIS A 220 6.22 -24.74 -0.40
CA HIS A 220 5.88 -24.83 1.01
C HIS A 220 7.01 -25.47 1.82
N CYS A 221 7.10 -25.10 3.10
CA CYS A 221 7.91 -25.83 4.06
C CYS A 221 7.43 -27.28 4.14
N ALA A 222 8.28 -28.25 3.81
CA ALA A 222 7.92 -29.66 3.79
C ALA A 222 7.40 -30.21 5.14
N LYS A 223 7.80 -29.58 6.26
CA LYS A 223 7.40 -30.00 7.60
C LYS A 223 6.07 -29.40 8.04
N CYS A 224 5.96 -28.07 8.10
CA CYS A 224 4.74 -27.43 8.60
C CYS A 224 3.69 -27.13 7.52
N LYS A 225 4.07 -27.09 6.24
CA LYS A 225 3.21 -26.70 5.09
C LYS A 225 2.63 -25.28 5.13
N LYS A 226 2.80 -24.55 6.25
CA LYS A 226 2.28 -23.20 6.49
C LYS A 226 3.16 -22.08 5.93
N ALA A 227 4.48 -22.28 5.88
CA ALA A 227 5.41 -21.26 5.37
C ALA A 227 5.73 -21.45 3.88
N PHE A 228 5.91 -20.36 3.16
CA PHE A 228 6.10 -20.28 1.70
C PHE A 228 7.44 -19.64 1.35
N TYR A 229 8.20 -20.24 0.45
CA TYR A 229 9.52 -19.74 0.05
C TYR A 229 9.68 -19.72 -1.48
N HIS A 230 10.09 -18.57 -2.02
CA HIS A 230 10.38 -18.46 -3.46
C HIS A 230 11.61 -19.29 -3.85
N ALA A 231 12.56 -19.48 -2.93
CA ALA A 231 13.78 -20.25 -3.16
C ALA A 231 14.30 -20.93 -1.88
N LYS A 232 15.18 -21.92 -2.05
CA LYS A 232 15.76 -22.73 -0.97
C LYS A 232 16.61 -21.88 -0.02
N GLU A 233 17.21 -20.83 -0.53
CA GLU A 233 18.04 -19.87 0.21
C GLU A 233 17.17 -19.12 1.22
N CYS A 234 15.96 -18.70 0.83
CA CYS A 234 15.01 -18.04 1.72
C CYS A 234 14.53 -18.98 2.83
N GLN A 235 14.23 -20.23 2.48
CA GLN A 235 13.89 -21.25 3.47
C GLN A 235 15.05 -21.46 4.47
N SER A 236 16.28 -21.57 3.98
CA SER A 236 17.47 -21.79 4.80
C SER A 236 17.75 -20.60 5.74
N LYS A 237 17.60 -19.37 5.25
CA LYS A 237 17.73 -18.15 6.06
C LYS A 237 16.64 -18.09 7.15
N ALA A 238 15.38 -18.30 6.78
CA ALA A 238 14.26 -18.33 7.74
C ALA A 238 14.42 -19.45 8.78
N TRP A 239 14.91 -20.62 8.37
CA TRP A 239 15.20 -21.74 9.28
C TRP A 239 16.20 -21.34 10.36
N ARG A 240 17.31 -20.69 9.97
CA ARG A 240 18.36 -20.22 10.90
C ARG A 240 17.85 -19.10 11.80
N ALA A 241 17.04 -18.19 11.27
CA ALA A 241 16.51 -17.03 11.98
C ALA A 241 15.43 -17.35 13.03
N GLY A 242 14.89 -18.58 13.04
CA GLY A 242 13.97 -19.00 14.10
C GLY A 242 12.82 -19.89 13.64
N HIS A 243 12.58 -20.05 12.34
CA HIS A 243 11.48 -20.90 11.86
C HIS A 243 11.59 -22.33 12.43
N LYS A 244 12.81 -22.84 12.63
CA LYS A 244 13.05 -24.16 13.26
C LYS A 244 12.38 -24.33 14.63
N LYS A 245 12.19 -23.25 15.39
CA LYS A 245 11.61 -23.26 16.75
C LYS A 245 10.08 -23.34 16.72
N VAL A 246 9.46 -22.77 15.69
CA VAL A 246 8.00 -22.69 15.53
C VAL A 246 7.46 -23.68 14.49
N CYS A 247 8.33 -24.41 13.80
CA CYS A 247 7.97 -25.36 12.76
C CYS A 247 7.44 -26.67 13.37
N THR A 248 6.12 -26.72 13.59
CA THR A 248 5.37 -27.91 13.98
C THR A 248 4.84 -28.64 12.74
N SER A 249 4.84 -29.97 12.77
CA SER A 249 4.19 -30.76 11.72
C SER A 249 2.70 -30.47 11.72
N SER A 250 2.12 -30.22 10.53
CA SER A 250 0.68 -30.01 10.35
C SER A 250 -0.02 -31.31 9.96
#